data_AF-A0A9X2EQ71-F1
#
_entry.id   AF-A0A9X2EQ71-F1
#
_cell.length_a   1.000
_cell.length_b   1.000
_cell.length_c   1.000
_cell.angle_alpha   90.00
_cell.angle_beta   90.00
_cell.angle_gamma   90.00
#
_symmetry.space_group_name_H-M   'P 1'
#
loop_
_entity.id
_entity.type
_entity.pdbx_description
1 polymer ?
#
loop_
_entity_poly.entity_id
_entity_poly.type
_entity_poly.pdbx_seq_one_letter_code
_entity_poly.pdbx_strand_id
1 'polypeptide(L)'
;MTKFEYQLPDEYRLDQQLQEFSRNLGIESQAYDSEHFFTDREELALFFRGKKTLLMESFYRHMRRKHKILLEEGKPEGGKWNFDQNNRKKWNEGSGIPAQFFFHKNVNETFTRIKNSGIHSIGKVDPLRFSWPVTRSESLKLLHHFCENLLGHFGDFQDAMDPDEIYLYHSRLSFSLNSKLLSPKEVIHTVLKKWKVNTDKIGINQIEGFIRQILGWREYMRGIYWMSMPEYGVCNKLRNKNHLPDFYWNADTNMNCLHHTIKNSLDNAYAHHIQRLMITGNFALLTQTDPDQVDAWYLY
;
A
#
# COMPACT_ATOMS: atom_id res chain seq x y z
N MET A 1 24.80 -9.83 -27.86
CA MET A 1 23.49 -9.91 -27.20
C MET A 1 22.46 -10.11 -28.30
N THR A 2 21.73 -11.23 -28.30
CA THR A 2 20.82 -11.62 -29.40
C THR A 2 19.35 -11.32 -29.11
N LYS A 3 19.01 -11.05 -27.85
CA LYS A 3 17.65 -10.75 -27.38
C LYS A 3 17.70 -9.82 -26.17
N PHE A 4 16.72 -8.93 -26.07
CA PHE A 4 16.49 -8.05 -24.91
C PHE A 4 15.24 -8.53 -24.16
N GLU A 5 15.39 -8.90 -22.90
CA GLU A 5 14.28 -9.40 -22.08
C GLU A 5 14.10 -8.51 -20.86
N TYR A 6 12.86 -8.23 -20.50
CA TYR A 6 12.55 -7.37 -19.37
C TYR A 6 11.27 -7.80 -18.65
N GLN A 7 11.16 -7.40 -17.38
CA GLN A 7 9.92 -7.55 -16.63
C GLN A 7 8.99 -6.38 -16.91
N LEU A 8 7.72 -6.68 -17.05
CA LEU A 8 6.66 -5.69 -17.15
C LEU A 8 6.76 -4.69 -15.98
N PRO A 9 6.87 -3.37 -16.26
CA PRO A 9 6.95 -2.37 -15.21
C PRO A 9 5.62 -2.18 -14.51
N ASP A 10 5.66 -1.52 -13.35
CA ASP A 10 4.48 -1.24 -12.53
C ASP A 10 3.90 0.17 -12.77
N GLU A 11 4.41 0.89 -13.78
CA GLU A 11 3.96 2.22 -14.21
C GLU A 11 3.80 2.30 -15.73
N TYR A 12 2.68 2.88 -16.19
CA TYR A 12 2.33 3.05 -17.59
C TYR A 12 3.38 3.86 -18.37
N ARG A 13 3.93 4.93 -17.79
CA ARG A 13 4.98 5.74 -18.45
C ARG A 13 6.20 4.89 -18.81
N LEU A 14 6.69 4.08 -17.87
CA LEU A 14 7.83 3.20 -18.11
C LEU A 14 7.48 2.06 -19.07
N ASP A 15 6.23 1.57 -19.04
CA ASP A 15 5.73 0.58 -19.99
C ASP A 15 5.82 1.09 -21.43
N GLN A 16 5.35 2.31 -21.68
CA GLN A 16 5.47 2.97 -22.98
C GLN A 16 6.94 3.18 -23.39
N GLN A 17 7.78 3.64 -22.46
CA GLN A 17 9.22 3.84 -22.73
C GLN A 17 9.93 2.53 -23.11
N LEU A 18 9.63 1.42 -22.42
CA LEU A 18 10.22 0.11 -22.72
C LEU A 18 9.71 -0.47 -24.03
N GLN A 19 8.43 -0.27 -24.36
CA GLN A 19 7.87 -0.66 -25.66
C GLN A 19 8.51 0.14 -26.81
N GLU A 20 8.67 1.45 -26.65
CA GLU A 20 9.35 2.30 -27.63
C GLU A 20 10.81 1.93 -27.79
N PHE A 21 11.54 1.78 -26.68
CA PHE A 21 12.93 1.33 -26.70
C PHE A 21 13.07 -0.01 -27.43
N SER A 22 12.21 -0.98 -27.10
CA SER A 22 12.20 -2.31 -27.72
C SER A 22 11.94 -2.27 -29.22
N ARG A 23 11.02 -1.42 -29.71
CA ARG A 23 10.77 -1.25 -31.15
C ARG A 23 11.96 -0.67 -31.92
N ASN A 24 12.83 0.08 -31.24
CA ASN A 24 14.02 0.69 -31.82
C ASN A 24 15.26 -0.20 -31.74
N LEU A 25 15.16 -1.41 -31.17
CA LEU A 25 16.25 -2.37 -31.13
C LEU A 25 16.38 -3.12 -32.46
N GLY A 26 17.61 -3.34 -32.91
CA GLY A 26 17.91 -4.27 -34.01
C GLY A 26 17.92 -5.74 -33.59
N ILE A 27 17.43 -6.07 -32.41
CA ILE A 27 17.38 -7.42 -31.82
C ILE A 27 15.98 -7.72 -31.29
N GLU A 28 15.64 -9.00 -31.16
CA GLU A 28 14.35 -9.42 -30.61
C GLU A 28 14.18 -8.90 -29.17
N SER A 29 12.96 -8.51 -28.81
CA SER A 29 12.60 -8.10 -27.45
C SER A 29 11.43 -8.92 -26.92
N GLN A 30 11.46 -9.31 -25.64
CA GLN A 30 10.33 -9.98 -24.99
C GLN A 30 10.11 -9.48 -23.56
N ALA A 31 8.83 -9.23 -23.23
CA ALA A 31 8.41 -8.87 -21.88
C ALA A 31 7.87 -10.10 -21.13
N TYR A 32 8.08 -10.14 -19.81
CA TYR A 32 7.57 -11.17 -18.91
C TYR A 32 6.86 -10.53 -17.71
N ASP A 33 5.83 -11.19 -17.16
CA ASP A 33 5.26 -10.74 -15.88
C ASP A 33 6.32 -10.84 -14.78
N SER A 34 6.22 -9.97 -13.78
CA SER A 34 7.02 -10.04 -12.57
C SER A 34 6.67 -11.20 -11.63
N GLU A 35 5.50 -11.84 -11.84
CA GLU A 35 4.90 -12.88 -10.99
C GLU A 35 4.68 -12.47 -9.52
N HIS A 36 4.88 -11.19 -9.23
CA HIS A 36 4.79 -10.59 -7.90
C HIS A 36 3.35 -10.42 -7.43
N PHE A 37 2.42 -10.33 -8.37
CA PHE A 37 0.98 -10.17 -8.11
C PHE A 37 0.29 -11.53 -8.08
N PHE A 38 -0.91 -11.58 -7.49
CA PHE A 38 -1.77 -12.77 -7.56
C PHE A 38 -2.51 -12.87 -8.88
N THR A 39 -2.56 -11.77 -9.61
CA THR A 39 -3.24 -11.63 -10.89
C THR A 39 -2.28 -11.32 -12.01
N ASP A 40 -2.60 -11.82 -13.20
CA ASP A 40 -2.00 -11.30 -14.44
C ASP A 40 -2.50 -9.87 -14.69
N ARG A 41 -1.76 -9.10 -15.50
CA ARG A 41 -2.05 -7.67 -15.75
C ARG A 41 -3.48 -7.41 -16.26
N GLU A 42 -4.02 -8.29 -17.09
CA GLU A 42 -5.34 -8.13 -17.73
C GLU A 42 -6.50 -8.79 -16.96
N GLU A 43 -6.22 -9.52 -15.88
CA GLU A 43 -7.20 -10.37 -15.24
C GLU A 43 -8.42 -9.61 -14.70
N LEU A 44 -8.20 -8.41 -14.14
CA LEU A 44 -9.30 -7.57 -13.64
C LEU A 44 -10.23 -7.13 -14.78
N ALA A 45 -9.66 -6.72 -15.91
CA ALA A 45 -10.42 -6.30 -17.09
C ALA A 45 -11.24 -7.47 -17.64
N LEU A 46 -10.67 -8.67 -17.68
CA LEU A 46 -11.40 -9.90 -18.05
C LEU A 46 -12.52 -10.22 -17.06
N PHE A 47 -12.26 -10.13 -15.76
CA PHE A 47 -13.24 -10.42 -14.72
C PHE A 47 -14.46 -9.49 -14.77
N PHE A 48 -14.28 -8.23 -15.14
CA PHE A 48 -15.36 -7.24 -15.24
C PHE A 48 -15.86 -6.99 -16.67
N ARG A 49 -15.38 -7.72 -17.68
CA ARG A 49 -15.84 -7.57 -19.06
C ARG A 49 -17.37 -7.67 -19.15
N GLY A 50 -18.00 -6.62 -19.69
CA GLY A 50 -19.46 -6.53 -19.84
C GLY A 50 -20.24 -6.22 -18.57
N LYS A 51 -19.59 -6.06 -17.41
CA LYS A 51 -20.25 -5.67 -16.14
C LYS A 51 -20.35 -4.15 -16.04
N LYS A 52 -21.48 -3.66 -15.52
CA LYS A 52 -21.72 -2.22 -15.31
C LYS A 52 -21.03 -1.66 -14.05
N THR A 53 -20.71 -2.52 -13.08
CA THR A 53 -20.18 -2.11 -11.78
C THR A 53 -18.94 -2.92 -11.43
N LEU A 54 -17.91 -2.23 -10.95
CA LEU A 54 -16.61 -2.79 -10.61
C LEU A 54 -16.48 -2.95 -9.08
N LEU A 55 -17.25 -3.82 -8.44
CA LEU A 55 -17.21 -3.93 -6.97
C LEU A 55 -15.98 -4.71 -6.48
N MET A 56 -15.12 -4.08 -5.67
CA MET A 56 -13.94 -4.73 -5.06
C MET A 56 -14.32 -6.02 -4.32
N GLU A 57 -15.41 -6.01 -3.57
CA GLU A 57 -15.85 -7.20 -2.84
C GLU A 57 -16.09 -8.41 -3.75
N SER A 58 -16.69 -8.20 -4.93
CA SER A 58 -16.94 -9.29 -5.88
C SER A 58 -15.64 -9.89 -6.41
N PHE A 59 -14.64 -9.04 -6.64
CA PHE A 59 -13.30 -9.45 -7.06
C PHE A 59 -12.54 -10.16 -5.93
N TYR A 60 -12.58 -9.63 -4.70
CA TYR A 60 -11.94 -10.27 -3.54
C TYR A 60 -12.48 -11.69 -3.27
N ARG A 61 -13.80 -11.89 -3.37
CA ARG A 61 -14.41 -13.23 -3.27
C ARG A 61 -13.89 -14.17 -4.36
N HIS A 62 -13.74 -13.68 -5.59
CA HIS A 62 -13.14 -14.45 -6.69
C HIS A 62 -11.69 -14.82 -6.38
N MET A 63 -10.88 -13.87 -5.91
CA MET A 63 -9.47 -14.10 -5.55
C MET A 63 -9.32 -15.12 -4.42
N ARG A 64 -10.15 -15.05 -3.37
CA ARG A 64 -10.14 -16.06 -2.30
C ARG A 64 -10.44 -17.46 -2.80
N ARG A 65 -11.41 -17.61 -3.72
CA ARG A 65 -11.73 -18.91 -4.36
C ARG A 65 -10.58 -19.41 -5.23
N LYS A 66 -10.07 -18.56 -6.12
CA LYS A 66 -8.97 -18.88 -7.03
C LYS A 66 -7.74 -19.38 -6.27
N HIS A 67 -7.39 -18.72 -5.17
CA HIS A 67 -6.18 -19.02 -4.39
C HIS A 67 -6.41 -19.87 -3.15
N LYS A 68 -7.66 -20.31 -2.89
CA LYS A 68 -8.04 -21.13 -1.73
C LYS A 68 -7.64 -20.50 -0.38
N ILE A 69 -7.84 -19.18 -0.24
CA ILE A 69 -7.46 -18.41 0.95
C ILE A 69 -8.66 -18.24 1.89
N LEU A 70 -8.49 -18.67 3.14
CA LEU A 70 -9.51 -18.69 4.20
C LEU A 70 -10.78 -19.46 3.76
N LEU A 71 -10.64 -20.62 3.12
CA LEU A 71 -11.79 -21.42 2.69
C LEU A 71 -11.82 -22.77 3.38
N GLU A 72 -13.00 -23.18 3.80
CA GLU A 72 -13.31 -24.52 4.31
C GLU A 72 -14.39 -25.13 3.42
N GLU A 73 -14.10 -26.29 2.81
CA GLU A 73 -15.04 -26.98 1.90
C GLU A 73 -15.63 -26.07 0.79
N GLY A 74 -14.83 -25.11 0.30
CA GLY A 74 -15.25 -24.15 -0.73
C GLY A 74 -16.12 -22.99 -0.22
N LYS A 75 -16.43 -22.95 1.07
CA LYS A 75 -17.15 -21.86 1.76
C LYS A 75 -16.15 -20.97 2.51
N PRO A 76 -16.48 -19.69 2.78
CA PRO A 76 -15.62 -18.84 3.57
C PRO A 76 -15.50 -19.38 5.00
N GLU A 77 -14.26 -19.56 5.45
CA GLU A 77 -13.93 -19.89 6.84
C GLU A 77 -14.54 -18.84 7.78
N GLY A 78 -15.15 -19.27 8.89
CA GLY A 78 -15.95 -18.42 9.78
C GLY A 78 -17.29 -17.95 9.21
N GLY A 79 -17.73 -18.50 8.08
CA GLY A 79 -19.08 -18.32 7.53
C GLY A 79 -19.34 -16.99 6.81
N LYS A 80 -18.39 -16.05 6.78
CA LYS A 80 -18.53 -14.74 6.14
C LYS A 80 -17.35 -14.41 5.23
N TRP A 81 -17.65 -13.72 4.13
CA TRP A 81 -16.61 -13.26 3.20
C TRP A 81 -15.82 -12.06 3.73
N ASN A 82 -16.43 -11.26 4.60
CA ASN A 82 -15.91 -9.99 5.08
C ASN A 82 -16.35 -9.77 6.54
N PHE A 83 -15.42 -9.35 7.40
CA PHE A 83 -15.65 -9.03 8.81
C PHE A 83 -15.43 -7.54 9.14
N ASP A 84 -15.49 -6.64 8.15
CA ASP A 84 -15.25 -5.19 8.28
C ASP A 84 -16.06 -4.51 9.39
N GLN A 85 -17.31 -4.93 9.59
CA GLN A 85 -18.18 -4.35 10.62
C GLN A 85 -17.69 -4.64 12.04
N ASN A 86 -16.85 -5.66 12.22
CA ASN A 86 -16.23 -6.00 13.50
C ASN A 86 -14.96 -5.18 13.80
N ASN A 87 -14.47 -4.38 12.85
CA ASN A 87 -13.16 -3.72 12.84
C ASN A 87 -13.22 -2.22 13.22
N ARG A 88 -14.16 -1.82 14.07
CA ARG A 88 -14.42 -0.41 14.41
C ARG A 88 -14.44 -0.16 15.92
N LYS A 89 -13.51 -0.76 16.66
CA LYS A 89 -13.40 -0.46 18.09
C LYS A 89 -12.79 0.93 18.25
N LYS A 90 -13.28 1.67 19.25
CA LYS A 90 -12.64 2.94 19.63
C LYS A 90 -11.31 2.63 20.28
N TRP A 91 -10.29 3.37 19.88
CA TRP A 91 -9.03 3.43 20.61
C TRP A 91 -9.27 4.03 22.00
N ASN A 92 -8.71 3.40 23.03
CA ASN A 92 -8.63 3.93 24.38
C ASN A 92 -7.15 3.95 24.82
N GLU A 93 -6.70 5.08 25.33
CA GLU A 93 -5.36 5.24 25.89
C GLU A 93 -5.13 4.17 26.98
N GLY A 94 -4.04 3.40 26.86
CA GLY A 94 -3.67 2.33 27.80
C GLY A 94 -3.70 0.90 27.24
N SER A 95 -4.00 0.71 25.96
CA SER A 95 -4.20 -0.61 25.33
C SER A 95 -2.92 -1.38 24.95
N GLY A 96 -1.75 -0.98 25.47
CA GLY A 96 -0.54 -1.81 25.38
C GLY A 96 -0.03 -2.03 23.96
N ILE A 97 -0.04 -0.98 23.12
CA ILE A 97 0.67 -1.01 21.85
C ILE A 97 2.13 -1.40 22.13
N PRO A 98 2.64 -2.46 21.49
CA PRO A 98 4.04 -2.84 21.60
C PRO A 98 4.96 -1.70 21.17
N ALA A 99 6.13 -1.60 21.80
CA ALA A 99 7.15 -0.62 21.43
C ALA A 99 7.43 -0.66 19.92
N GLN A 100 7.55 0.52 19.31
CA GLN A 100 7.75 0.66 17.88
C GLN A 100 9.01 -0.08 17.43
N PHE A 101 8.86 -0.92 16.40
CA PHE A 101 9.97 -1.67 15.84
C PHE A 101 10.67 -0.84 14.76
N PHE A 102 11.93 -0.49 15.04
CA PHE A 102 12.76 0.31 14.13
C PHE A 102 14.05 -0.40 13.78
N PHE A 103 14.51 -0.13 12.56
CA PHE A 103 15.89 -0.37 12.20
C PHE A 103 16.73 0.86 12.56
N HIS A 104 18.04 0.66 12.75
CA HIS A 104 18.98 1.74 12.94
C HIS A 104 20.11 1.56 11.94
N LYS A 105 19.91 2.09 10.72
CA LYS A 105 20.85 1.95 9.62
C LYS A 105 21.56 3.27 9.36
N ASN A 106 22.88 3.19 9.18
CA ASN A 106 23.64 4.28 8.60
C ASN A 106 23.56 4.18 7.08
N VAL A 107 22.88 5.15 6.46
CA VAL A 107 22.71 5.31 5.01
C VAL A 107 23.34 6.62 4.51
N ASN A 108 24.26 7.20 5.29
CA ASN A 108 24.81 8.53 5.04
C ASN A 108 25.52 8.65 3.69
N GLU A 109 26.19 7.60 3.22
CA GLU A 109 26.81 7.57 1.90
C GLU A 109 25.77 7.75 0.78
N THR A 110 24.71 6.94 0.79
CA THR A 110 23.60 7.02 -0.17
C THR A 110 22.89 8.37 -0.08
N PHE A 111 22.63 8.86 1.13
CA PHE A 111 22.02 10.16 1.35
C PHE A 111 22.86 11.31 0.76
N THR A 112 24.17 11.29 1.02
CA THR A 112 25.11 12.29 0.47
C THR A 112 25.13 12.25 -1.06
N ARG A 113 25.12 11.04 -1.65
CA ARG A 113 25.05 10.88 -3.11
C ARG A 113 23.77 11.49 -3.71
N ILE A 114 22.61 11.27 -3.07
CA ILE A 114 21.33 11.84 -3.49
C ILE A 114 21.32 13.37 -3.34
N LYS A 115 21.88 13.91 -2.25
CA LYS A 115 22.01 15.36 -2.07
C LYS A 115 22.93 15.99 -3.13
N ASN A 116 24.06 15.35 -3.41
CA ASN A 116 25.03 15.83 -4.40
C ASN A 116 24.50 15.75 -5.84
N SER A 117 23.50 14.92 -6.13
CA SER A 117 22.86 14.89 -7.45
C SER A 117 21.88 16.05 -7.68
N GLY A 118 21.63 16.90 -6.68
CA GLY A 118 20.75 18.08 -6.82
C GLY A 118 19.27 17.75 -6.98
N ILE A 119 18.85 16.54 -6.61
CA ILE A 119 17.44 16.13 -6.70
C ILE A 119 16.64 16.87 -5.62
N HIS A 120 15.56 17.55 -6.05
CA HIS A 120 14.62 18.15 -5.12
C HIS A 120 13.85 17.06 -4.37
N SER A 121 13.83 17.13 -3.04
CA SER A 121 13.20 16.13 -2.17
C SER A 121 12.45 16.83 -1.05
N ILE A 122 11.33 16.28 -0.61
CA ILE A 122 10.58 16.77 0.56
C ILE A 122 10.79 15.86 1.77
N GLY A 123 10.37 16.34 2.94
CA GLY A 123 10.46 15.59 4.18
C GLY A 123 11.86 15.57 4.79
N LYS A 124 12.00 14.76 5.84
CA LYS A 124 13.20 14.65 6.66
C LYS A 124 13.70 13.22 6.68
N VAL A 125 15.01 13.08 6.86
CA VAL A 125 15.66 11.80 7.07
C VAL A 125 16.80 11.99 8.05
N ASP A 126 16.90 11.10 9.04
CA ASP A 126 18.12 10.91 9.82
C ASP A 126 18.96 9.84 9.11
N PRO A 127 20.01 10.23 8.36
CA PRO A 127 20.81 9.27 7.59
C PRO A 127 21.68 8.37 8.48
N LEU A 128 21.88 8.71 9.76
CA LEU A 128 22.64 7.89 10.70
C LEU A 128 21.75 6.88 11.42
N ARG A 129 20.44 7.12 11.47
CA ARG A 129 19.44 6.27 12.14
C ARG A 129 18.23 6.00 11.24
N PHE A 130 18.48 5.61 10.00
CA PHE A 130 17.41 5.30 9.05
C PHE A 130 16.57 4.11 9.52
N SER A 131 15.25 4.31 9.57
CA SER A 131 14.31 3.47 10.32
C SER A 131 13.58 2.40 9.49
N TRP A 132 13.65 2.47 8.16
CA TRP A 132 12.98 1.54 7.25
C TRP A 132 13.87 0.34 6.88
N PRO A 133 13.27 -0.83 6.58
CA PRO A 133 14.03 -1.98 6.11
C PRO A 133 14.62 -1.69 4.73
N VAL A 134 15.91 -1.96 4.57
CA VAL A 134 16.63 -1.79 3.28
C VAL A 134 17.03 -3.12 2.66
N THR A 135 16.79 -4.23 3.37
CA THR A 135 17.07 -5.59 2.90
C THR A 135 15.84 -6.50 3.04
N ARG A 136 15.87 -7.61 2.31
CA ARG A 136 14.88 -8.69 2.45
C ARG A 136 14.86 -9.29 3.86
N SER A 137 16.01 -9.51 4.47
CA SER A 137 16.10 -10.05 5.84
C SER A 137 15.44 -9.11 6.87
N GLU A 138 15.66 -7.80 6.75
CA GLU A 138 15.00 -6.80 7.60
C GLU A 138 13.49 -6.78 7.35
N SER A 139 13.05 -6.84 6.09
CA SER A 139 11.63 -6.90 5.76
C SER A 139 10.94 -8.13 6.37
N LEU A 140 11.61 -9.29 6.37
CA LEU A 140 11.12 -10.50 7.05
C LEU A 140 11.00 -10.30 8.56
N LYS A 141 11.99 -9.67 9.21
CA LYS A 141 11.91 -9.34 10.64
C LYS A 141 10.71 -8.44 10.96
N LEU A 142 10.45 -7.45 10.11
CA LEU A 142 9.29 -6.57 10.26
C LEU A 142 7.97 -7.35 10.11
N LEU A 143 7.88 -8.26 9.13
CA LEU A 143 6.72 -9.15 8.97
C LEU A 143 6.51 -10.05 10.20
N HIS A 144 7.56 -10.65 10.74
CA HIS A 144 7.48 -11.47 11.95
C HIS A 144 7.03 -10.66 13.16
N HIS A 145 7.62 -9.47 13.36
CA HIS A 145 7.20 -8.56 14.42
C HIS A 145 5.71 -8.20 14.32
N PHE A 146 5.23 -7.85 13.11
CA PHE A 146 3.80 -7.60 12.88
C PHE A 146 2.93 -8.81 13.25
N CYS A 147 3.28 -10.00 12.75
CA CYS A 147 2.55 -11.24 13.02
C CYS A 147 2.50 -11.60 14.51
N GLU A 148 3.56 -11.32 15.25
CA GLU A 148 3.69 -11.66 16.66
C GLU A 148 3.01 -10.68 17.60
N ASN A 149 3.13 -9.38 17.30
CA ASN A 149 2.84 -8.33 18.28
C ASN A 149 1.63 -7.47 17.88
N LEU A 150 1.33 -7.33 16.59
CA LEU A 150 0.36 -6.35 16.10
C LEU A 150 -0.87 -6.97 15.46
N LEU A 151 -0.71 -8.12 14.80
CA LEU A 151 -1.75 -8.79 14.02
C LEU A 151 -3.02 -9.08 14.84
N GLY A 152 -2.90 -9.36 16.13
CA GLY A 152 -4.04 -9.64 17.01
C GLY A 152 -5.03 -8.48 17.17
N HIS A 153 -4.61 -7.26 16.86
CA HIS A 153 -5.40 -6.03 17.01
C HIS A 153 -5.49 -5.20 15.72
N PHE A 154 -4.99 -5.72 14.59
CA PHE A 154 -4.96 -5.01 13.31
C PHE A 154 -6.35 -4.49 12.87
N GLY A 155 -7.34 -5.38 12.84
CA GLY A 155 -8.71 -5.07 12.49
C GLY A 155 -9.41 -4.24 13.57
N ASP A 156 -9.15 -4.48 14.86
CA ASP A 156 -9.80 -3.75 15.94
C ASP A 156 -9.62 -2.22 15.82
N PHE A 157 -8.42 -1.79 15.44
CA PHE A 157 -8.00 -0.39 15.39
C PHE A 157 -7.63 0.09 13.98
N GLN A 158 -8.16 -0.57 12.94
CA GLN A 158 -7.82 -0.30 11.54
C GLN A 158 -8.08 1.17 11.14
N ASP A 159 -9.12 1.77 11.71
CA ASP A 159 -9.57 3.15 11.43
C ASP A 159 -9.29 4.12 12.60
N ALA A 160 -8.58 3.66 13.65
CA ALA A 160 -8.20 4.53 14.75
C ALA A 160 -7.09 5.52 14.33
N MET A 161 -7.05 6.68 14.98
CA MET A 161 -6.01 7.69 14.83
C MET A 161 -5.67 8.24 16.20
N ASP A 162 -4.39 8.48 16.43
CA ASP A 162 -3.85 9.04 17.66
C ASP A 162 -2.67 9.98 17.30
N PRO A 163 -2.57 11.17 17.90
CA PRO A 163 -1.48 12.11 17.61
C PRO A 163 -0.09 11.60 17.98
N ASP A 164 0.01 10.73 18.99
CA ASP A 164 1.27 10.24 19.56
C ASP A 164 1.60 8.82 19.06
N GLU A 165 0.57 8.02 18.72
CA GLU A 165 0.74 6.67 18.17
C GLU A 165 0.73 6.65 16.63
N ILE A 166 1.87 7.01 16.04
CA ILE A 166 2.08 7.16 14.59
C ILE A 166 1.68 5.93 13.75
N TYR A 167 1.91 4.71 14.26
CA TYR A 167 1.78 3.47 13.50
C TYR A 167 0.62 2.57 13.95
N LEU A 168 0.13 2.75 15.18
CA LEU A 168 -0.85 1.85 15.81
C LEU A 168 -0.48 0.36 15.55
N TYR A 169 -1.45 -0.44 15.11
CA TYR A 169 -1.27 -1.86 14.80
C TYR A 169 -1.01 -2.15 13.32
N HIS A 170 -0.58 -1.15 12.54
CA HIS A 170 -0.33 -1.32 11.11
C HIS A 170 1.01 -2.04 10.85
N SER A 171 1.03 -2.90 9.83
CA SER A 171 2.18 -3.75 9.52
C SER A 171 3.42 -3.01 8.99
N ARG A 172 3.22 -1.82 8.42
CA ARG A 172 4.27 -1.02 7.75
C ARG A 172 5.00 -1.77 6.62
N LEU A 173 4.36 -2.80 6.04
CA LEU A 173 4.96 -3.65 5.00
C LEU A 173 4.80 -3.10 3.57
N SER A 174 4.10 -1.98 3.36
CA SER A 174 3.81 -1.44 2.02
C SER A 174 5.09 -1.17 1.21
N PHE A 175 6.13 -0.61 1.84
CA PHE A 175 7.40 -0.37 1.17
C PHE A 175 8.07 -1.69 0.75
N SER A 176 8.17 -2.68 1.66
CA SER A 176 8.76 -3.99 1.37
C SER A 176 7.99 -4.75 0.29
N LEU A 177 6.66 -4.61 0.25
CA LEU A 177 5.82 -5.21 -0.79
C LEU A 177 6.03 -4.52 -2.15
N ASN A 178 6.08 -3.19 -2.19
CA ASN A 178 6.12 -2.44 -3.44
C ASN A 178 7.54 -2.38 -4.06
N SER A 179 8.59 -2.49 -3.25
CA SER A 179 9.98 -2.67 -3.69
C SER A 179 10.35 -4.13 -3.98
N LYS A 180 9.38 -5.05 -3.88
CA LYS A 180 9.54 -6.50 -4.12
C LYS A 180 10.55 -7.20 -3.18
N LEU A 181 10.90 -6.59 -2.04
CA LEU A 181 11.67 -7.24 -0.98
C LEU A 181 10.90 -8.42 -0.34
N LEU A 182 9.57 -8.32 -0.29
CA LEU A 182 8.66 -9.38 0.13
C LEU A 182 7.58 -9.61 -0.93
N SER A 183 7.25 -10.87 -1.20
CA SER A 183 6.10 -11.18 -2.06
C SER A 183 4.78 -11.11 -1.27
N PRO A 184 3.67 -10.62 -1.88
CA PRO A 184 2.33 -10.69 -1.30
C PRO A 184 1.93 -12.11 -0.90
N LYS A 185 2.30 -13.11 -1.72
CA LYS A 185 2.09 -14.53 -1.43
C LYS A 185 2.77 -14.92 -0.11
N GLU A 186 4.05 -14.63 0.05
CA GLU A 186 4.82 -14.93 1.27
C GLU A 186 4.22 -14.26 2.52
N VAL A 187 3.80 -13.00 2.41
CA VAL A 187 3.16 -12.28 3.51
C VAL A 187 1.86 -12.96 3.95
N ILE A 188 0.97 -13.26 2.99
CA ILE A 188 -0.32 -13.92 3.30
C ILE A 188 -0.10 -15.30 3.91
N HIS A 189 0.81 -16.12 3.36
CA HIS A 189 1.11 -17.44 3.91
C HIS A 189 1.66 -17.37 5.34
N THR A 190 2.53 -16.39 5.62
CA THR A 190 3.11 -16.20 6.95
C THR A 190 2.04 -15.82 7.97
N VAL A 191 1.16 -14.88 7.62
CA VAL A 191 0.04 -14.45 8.47
C VAL A 191 -0.93 -15.60 8.73
N LEU A 192 -1.31 -16.37 7.70
CA LEU A 192 -2.16 -17.55 7.85
C LEU A 192 -1.53 -18.61 8.75
N LYS A 193 -0.23 -18.88 8.60
CA LYS A 193 0.48 -19.85 9.43
C LYS A 193 0.51 -19.40 10.89
N LYS A 194 0.78 -18.11 11.16
CA LYS A 194 0.77 -17.56 12.51
C LYS A 194 -0.61 -17.66 13.15
N TRP A 195 -1.64 -17.31 12.39
CA TRP A 195 -3.02 -17.40 12.84
C TRP A 195 -3.43 -18.82 13.22
N LYS A 196 -3.16 -19.81 12.38
CA LYS A 196 -3.55 -21.21 12.61
C LYS A 196 -3.01 -21.80 13.93
N VAL A 197 -1.88 -21.29 14.42
CA VAL A 197 -1.28 -21.74 15.70
C VAL A 197 -1.58 -20.78 16.88
N ASN A 198 -2.42 -19.76 16.67
CA ASN A 198 -2.85 -18.78 17.68
C ASN A 198 -4.33 -18.38 17.49
N THR A 199 -5.20 -19.33 17.11
CA THR A 199 -6.62 -19.06 16.83
C THR A 199 -7.39 -18.61 18.07
N ASP A 200 -6.89 -18.93 19.26
CA ASP A 200 -7.34 -18.48 20.57
C ASP A 200 -7.06 -16.99 20.85
N LYS A 201 -6.00 -16.43 20.23
CA LYS A 201 -5.56 -15.04 20.46
C LYS A 201 -5.88 -14.11 19.29
N ILE A 202 -5.91 -14.64 18.08
CA ILE A 202 -6.09 -13.85 16.86
C ILE A 202 -7.41 -14.24 16.21
N GLY A 203 -8.39 -13.35 16.35
CA GLY A 203 -9.71 -13.52 15.73
C GLY A 203 -9.63 -13.50 14.20
N ILE A 204 -10.54 -14.24 13.55
CA ILE A 204 -10.59 -14.32 12.08
C ILE A 204 -10.79 -12.95 11.43
N ASN A 205 -11.47 -12.01 12.10
CA ASN A 205 -11.68 -10.65 11.59
C ASN A 205 -10.38 -9.87 11.42
N GLN A 206 -9.38 -10.13 12.26
CA GLN A 206 -8.06 -9.51 12.16
C GLN A 206 -7.32 -9.98 10.90
N ILE A 207 -7.34 -11.30 10.67
CA ILE A 207 -6.65 -11.94 9.55
C ILE A 207 -7.34 -11.66 8.23
N GLU A 208 -8.66 -11.82 8.17
CA GLU A 208 -9.44 -11.52 6.98
C GLU A 208 -9.30 -10.05 6.61
N GLY A 209 -9.41 -9.14 7.59
CA GLY A 209 -9.22 -7.71 7.39
C GLY A 209 -7.86 -7.38 6.77
N PHE A 210 -6.78 -7.97 7.30
CA PHE A 210 -5.42 -7.79 6.78
C PHE A 210 -5.25 -8.37 5.36
N ILE A 211 -5.68 -9.62 5.15
CA ILE A 211 -5.59 -10.29 3.85
C ILE A 211 -6.42 -9.54 2.80
N ARG A 212 -7.58 -8.98 3.15
CA ARG A 212 -8.41 -8.17 2.25
C ARG A 212 -7.71 -6.91 1.76
N GLN A 213 -6.81 -6.31 2.56
CA GLN A 213 -6.02 -5.17 2.08
C GLN A 213 -5.02 -5.59 0.99
N ILE A 214 -4.45 -6.79 1.09
CA ILE A 214 -3.43 -7.30 0.15
C ILE A 214 -4.08 -8.01 -1.04
N LEU A 215 -4.80 -9.10 -0.81
CA LEU A 215 -5.42 -9.92 -1.87
C LEU A 215 -6.62 -9.23 -2.52
N GLY A 216 -7.27 -8.31 -1.80
CA GLY A 216 -8.40 -7.52 -2.30
C GLY A 216 -7.95 -6.20 -2.87
N TRP A 217 -7.74 -5.19 -2.02
CA TRP A 217 -7.52 -3.81 -2.44
C TRP A 217 -6.27 -3.60 -3.28
N ARG A 218 -5.11 -4.15 -2.89
CA ARG A 218 -3.86 -3.97 -3.65
C ARG A 218 -3.95 -4.58 -5.05
N GLU A 219 -4.44 -5.81 -5.17
CA GLU A 219 -4.62 -6.47 -6.49
C GLU A 219 -5.70 -5.75 -7.32
N TYR A 220 -6.81 -5.34 -6.68
CA TYR A 220 -7.88 -4.60 -7.34
C TYR A 220 -7.39 -3.26 -7.89
N MET A 221 -6.63 -2.48 -7.12
CA MET A 221 -6.12 -1.18 -7.57
C MET A 221 -5.09 -1.31 -8.70
N ARG A 222 -4.23 -2.33 -8.68
CA ARG A 222 -3.37 -2.64 -9.85
C ARG A 222 -4.20 -2.93 -11.09
N GLY A 223 -5.24 -3.75 -10.95
CA GLY A 223 -6.12 -4.07 -12.06
C GLY A 223 -6.83 -2.84 -12.62
N ILE A 224 -7.34 -1.95 -11.75
CA ILE A 224 -7.99 -0.70 -12.15
C ILE A 224 -7.01 0.19 -12.91
N TYR A 225 -5.78 0.33 -12.39
CA TYR A 225 -4.72 1.10 -13.03
C TYR A 225 -4.49 0.64 -14.48
N TRP A 226 -4.18 -0.65 -14.70
CA TRP A 226 -3.89 -1.15 -16.05
C TRP A 226 -5.09 -1.20 -16.97
N MET A 227 -6.30 -1.41 -16.44
CA MET A 227 -7.53 -1.39 -17.22
C MET A 227 -7.92 0.03 -17.68
N SER A 228 -7.52 1.07 -16.93
CA SER A 228 -8.03 2.43 -17.12
C SER A 228 -6.99 3.43 -17.65
N MET A 229 -5.70 3.09 -17.60
CA MET A 229 -4.66 3.92 -18.19
C MET A 229 -4.68 3.80 -19.72
N PRO A 230 -4.41 4.90 -20.45
CA PRO A 230 -3.92 6.20 -19.95
C PRO A 230 -5.01 7.17 -19.46
N GLU A 231 -6.28 6.96 -19.78
CA GLU A 231 -7.36 7.94 -19.53
C GLU A 231 -7.58 8.25 -18.04
N TYR A 232 -7.24 7.30 -17.17
CA TYR A 232 -7.30 7.47 -15.73
C TYR A 232 -6.40 8.61 -15.22
N GLY A 233 -5.27 8.85 -15.87
CA GLY A 233 -4.30 9.88 -15.47
C GLY A 233 -4.76 11.32 -15.72
N VAL A 234 -5.90 11.54 -16.40
CA VAL A 234 -6.46 12.88 -16.69
C VAL A 234 -7.90 13.01 -16.19
N CYS A 235 -8.33 12.11 -15.31
CA CYS A 235 -9.72 11.98 -14.92
C CYS A 235 -10.14 13.05 -13.91
N ASN A 236 -10.96 14.02 -14.33
CA ASN A 236 -11.51 15.05 -13.44
C ASN A 236 -13.04 15.17 -13.59
N LYS A 237 -13.75 14.16 -13.10
CA LYS A 237 -15.22 14.07 -13.23
C LYS A 237 -15.97 15.21 -12.53
N LEU A 238 -15.46 15.67 -11.38
CA LEU A 238 -16.05 16.73 -10.56
C LEU A 238 -15.67 18.14 -11.02
N ARG A 239 -14.75 18.26 -11.98
CA ARG A 239 -14.23 19.54 -12.52
C ARG A 239 -13.60 20.42 -11.43
N ASN A 240 -12.91 19.79 -10.49
CA ASN A 240 -12.16 20.46 -9.44
C ASN A 240 -10.96 21.21 -10.02
N LYS A 241 -10.64 22.40 -9.50
CA LYS A 241 -9.59 23.29 -10.06
C LYS A 241 -8.76 24.04 -9.02
N ASN A 242 -9.08 23.93 -7.74
CA ASN A 242 -8.35 24.70 -6.72
C ASN A 242 -6.94 24.15 -6.55
N HIS A 243 -6.00 25.03 -6.21
CA HIS A 243 -4.63 24.62 -5.90
C HIS A 243 -4.55 23.79 -4.62
N LEU A 244 -3.59 22.87 -4.57
CA LEU A 244 -3.26 22.17 -3.35
C LEU A 244 -2.64 23.19 -2.37
N PRO A 245 -3.19 23.35 -1.15
CA PRO A 245 -2.66 24.34 -0.21
C PRO A 245 -1.21 24.08 0.19
N ASP A 246 -0.44 25.15 0.39
CA ASP A 246 0.99 25.08 0.70
C ASP A 246 1.30 24.26 1.97
N PHE A 247 0.36 24.20 2.92
CA PHE A 247 0.54 23.43 4.14
C PHE A 247 0.67 21.92 3.92
N TYR A 248 0.29 21.38 2.75
CA TYR A 248 0.59 20.00 2.37
C TYR A 248 2.10 19.72 2.27
N TRP A 249 2.91 20.76 2.04
CA TRP A 249 4.34 20.64 1.84
C TRP A 249 5.17 20.95 3.09
N ASN A 250 4.60 21.64 4.09
CA ASN A 250 5.32 22.09 5.28
C ASN A 250 4.59 21.84 6.62
N ALA A 251 3.36 21.31 6.60
CA ALA A 251 2.49 21.09 7.76
C ALA A 251 2.11 22.35 8.55
N ASP A 252 2.27 23.55 7.99
CA ASP A 252 1.99 24.83 8.64
C ASP A 252 0.49 25.16 8.58
N THR A 253 -0.27 24.61 9.53
CA THR A 253 -1.72 24.83 9.65
C THR A 253 -2.19 24.66 11.08
N ASN A 254 -3.20 25.45 11.47
CA ASN A 254 -3.86 25.33 12.77
C ASN A 254 -4.85 24.16 12.84
N MET A 255 -5.15 23.50 11.71
CA MET A 255 -6.02 22.33 11.68
C MET A 255 -5.26 21.11 12.20
N ASN A 256 -5.42 20.80 13.49
CA ASN A 256 -4.59 19.83 14.21
C ASN A 256 -4.48 18.46 13.50
N CYS A 257 -5.59 17.92 13.00
CA CYS A 257 -5.58 16.63 12.29
C CYS A 257 -4.72 16.66 11.01
N LEU A 258 -4.78 17.74 10.23
CA LEU A 258 -3.95 17.94 9.04
C LEU A 258 -2.49 18.18 9.44
N HIS A 259 -2.23 19.00 10.45
CA HIS A 259 -0.90 19.25 10.97
C HIS A 259 -0.20 17.93 11.33
N HIS A 260 -0.79 17.11 12.21
CA HIS A 260 -0.19 15.84 12.62
C HIS A 260 -0.04 14.86 11.45
N THR A 261 -1.05 14.74 10.59
CA THR A 261 -1.00 13.79 9.45
C THR A 261 0.08 14.17 8.44
N ILE A 262 0.16 15.44 8.05
CA ILE A 262 1.14 15.92 7.06
C ILE A 262 2.54 15.91 7.67
N LYS A 263 2.68 16.33 8.93
CA LYS A 263 3.95 16.27 9.65
C LYS A 263 4.48 14.84 9.74
N ASN A 264 3.61 13.84 9.97
CA ASN A 264 3.99 12.44 9.95
C ASN A 264 4.50 12.00 8.56
N SER A 265 3.81 12.38 7.48
CA SER A 265 4.28 12.12 6.11
C SER A 265 5.66 12.74 5.87
N LEU A 266 5.89 13.98 6.31
CA LEU A 266 7.17 14.68 6.14
C LEU A 266 8.30 14.09 7.00
N ASP A 267 8.02 13.72 8.25
CA ASP A 267 9.06 13.26 9.18
C ASP A 267 9.37 11.76 9.01
N ASN A 268 8.40 10.95 8.56
CA ASN A 268 8.51 9.49 8.52
C ASN A 268 8.31 8.87 7.13
N ALA A 269 7.97 9.66 6.10
CA ALA A 269 7.52 9.15 4.80
C ALA A 269 6.34 8.16 4.92
N TYR A 270 5.46 8.39 5.91
CA TYR A 270 4.36 7.50 6.23
C TYR A 270 3.15 8.24 6.79
N ALA A 271 1.98 7.81 6.32
CA ALA A 271 0.70 7.96 6.99
C ALA A 271 -0.05 6.64 6.82
N HIS A 272 -0.84 6.20 7.80
CA HIS A 272 -1.64 4.99 7.64
C HIS A 272 -2.91 5.26 6.82
N HIS A 273 -3.65 4.20 6.45
CA HIS A 273 -4.69 4.30 5.41
C HIS A 273 -5.77 5.35 5.72
N ILE A 274 -6.32 5.35 6.94
CA ILE A 274 -7.42 6.26 7.30
C ILE A 274 -6.96 7.72 7.38
N GLN A 275 -5.70 8.00 7.72
CA GLN A 275 -5.11 9.34 7.64
C GLN A 275 -5.10 9.85 6.19
N ARG A 276 -4.62 9.03 5.25
CA ARG A 276 -4.61 9.38 3.82
C ARG A 276 -6.04 9.61 3.31
N LEU A 277 -6.95 8.69 3.61
CA LEU A 277 -8.31 8.75 3.08
C LEU A 277 -9.13 9.89 3.71
N MET A 278 -9.23 9.92 5.04
CA MET A 278 -10.21 10.74 5.76
C MET A 278 -9.67 12.09 6.24
N ILE A 279 -8.36 12.31 6.22
CA ILE A 279 -7.76 13.60 6.58
C ILE A 279 -7.30 14.33 5.32
N THR A 280 -6.17 13.93 4.73
CA THR A 280 -5.57 14.65 3.60
C THR A 280 -6.37 14.49 2.31
N GLY A 281 -6.88 13.29 2.02
CA GLY A 281 -7.72 13.03 0.84
C GLY A 281 -9.09 13.70 0.94
N ASN A 282 -9.78 13.53 2.06
CA ASN A 282 -11.09 14.14 2.30
C ASN A 282 -11.02 15.67 2.27
N PHE A 283 -10.00 16.28 2.88
CA PHE A 283 -9.83 17.73 2.81
C PHE A 283 -9.70 18.20 1.36
N ALA A 284 -8.79 17.60 0.58
CA ALA A 284 -8.58 17.95 -0.83
C ALA A 284 -9.86 17.79 -1.68
N LEU A 285 -10.65 16.75 -1.40
CA LEU A 285 -11.96 16.56 -2.03
C LEU A 285 -12.93 17.70 -1.68
N LEU A 286 -13.07 18.04 -0.40
CA LEU A 286 -13.98 19.08 0.08
C LEU A 286 -13.56 20.47 -0.41
N THR A 287 -12.27 20.73 -0.52
CA THR A 287 -11.73 21.99 -1.07
C THR A 287 -11.71 22.02 -2.60
N GLN A 288 -12.25 21.00 -3.27
CA GLN A 288 -12.30 20.93 -4.74
C GLN A 288 -10.93 21.13 -5.38
N THR A 289 -9.90 20.54 -4.76
CA THR A 289 -8.52 20.60 -5.24
C THR A 289 -8.39 19.81 -6.54
N ASP A 290 -7.60 20.35 -7.46
CA ASP A 290 -7.25 19.72 -8.73
C ASP A 290 -6.67 18.31 -8.48
N PRO A 291 -7.29 17.23 -9.00
CA PRO A 291 -6.83 15.87 -8.76
C PRO A 291 -5.39 15.63 -9.17
N ASP A 292 -4.87 16.31 -10.19
CA ASP A 292 -3.49 16.13 -10.64
C ASP A 292 -2.49 16.60 -9.56
N GLN A 293 -2.82 17.67 -8.83
CA GLN A 293 -1.98 18.16 -7.73
C GLN A 293 -2.07 17.23 -6.51
N VAL A 294 -3.23 16.63 -6.27
CA VAL A 294 -3.41 15.64 -5.19
C VAL A 294 -2.63 14.35 -5.50
N ASP A 295 -2.75 13.84 -6.73
CA ASP A 295 -1.99 12.67 -7.20
C ASP A 295 -0.49 12.91 -7.11
N ALA A 296 -0.03 14.06 -7.60
CA ALA A 296 1.38 14.45 -7.52
C ALA A 296 1.89 14.46 -6.07
N TRP A 297 1.12 14.96 -5.11
CA TRP A 297 1.53 14.96 -3.69
C TRP A 297 1.55 13.56 -3.07
N TYR A 298 0.62 12.67 -3.43
CA TYR A 298 0.64 11.28 -2.95
C TYR A 298 1.76 10.44 -3.57
N LEU A 299 2.20 10.79 -4.79
CA LEU A 299 3.26 10.10 -5.52
C LEU A 299 4.66 10.61 -5.16
N TYR A 300 4.80 11.87 -4.75
CA TYR A 300 6.07 12.52 -4.40
C TYR A 300 6.78 11.83 -3.23
#